data_AF-K2FQ68-F1
#
_entry.id   AF-K2FQ68-F1
#
_cell.length_a   1.000
_cell.length_b   1.000
_cell.length_c   1.000
_cell.angle_alpha   90.00
_cell.angle_beta   90.00
_cell.angle_gamma   90.00
#
_symmetry.space_group_name_H-M   'P 1'
#
loop_
_entity.id
_entity.type
_entity.pdbx_description
1 polymer ?
#
loop_
_entity_poly.entity_id
_entity_poly.type
_entity_poly.pdbx_seq_one_letter_code
_entity_poly.pdbx_strand_id
1 'polypeptide(L)'
;MPTTQVTLLLQQLKRQYPTAFKGNYLFYSQIKIRGIWGKAKLLIPWALAAMIFVPISLMLGDFVQQSFVQISEFQAQSYAMLAILLFLMLSLTLILYQIQHSSYSLYQLLRHTPIKMAIVILMQALNLVFIQSSLLMWSLFFFGVSFGFVRFYRENLFKENSKNTEHYQLQQLRKICFWAYKQTCLIRLKLRFYSSHDPRYAELKQQLNHYAGLYTRLLKYEHQYCKTIKHLDVDSYLDENS
;
A
#
# COMPACT_ATOMS: atom_id res chain seq x y z
N MET A 1 7.37 -21.87 -7.63
CA MET A 1 6.20 -22.66 -8.08
C MET A 1 5.93 -22.37 -9.54
N PRO A 2 5.65 -23.39 -10.38
CA PRO A 2 5.29 -23.17 -11.77
C PRO A 2 3.92 -22.48 -11.91
N THR A 3 3.83 -21.54 -12.85
CA THR A 3 2.65 -20.69 -13.14
C THR A 3 1.35 -21.51 -13.35
N THR A 4 1.46 -22.72 -13.88
CA THR A 4 0.33 -23.65 -14.08
C THR A 4 -0.32 -24.09 -12.76
N GLN A 5 0.48 -24.34 -11.71
CA GLN A 5 -0.04 -24.73 -10.39
C GLN A 5 -0.79 -23.58 -9.71
N VAL A 6 -0.29 -22.34 -9.84
CA VAL A 6 -0.97 -21.15 -9.31
C VAL A 6 -2.29 -20.89 -10.04
N THR A 7 -2.33 -21.14 -11.34
CA THR A 7 -3.54 -21.02 -12.15
C THR A 7 -4.64 -21.99 -11.66
N LEU A 8 -4.29 -23.25 -11.45
CA LEU A 8 -5.22 -24.28 -10.94
C LEU A 8 -5.72 -23.93 -9.53
N LEU A 9 -4.82 -23.49 -8.63
CA LEU A 9 -5.17 -23.07 -7.29
C LEU A 9 -6.14 -21.88 -7.30
N LEU A 10 -5.89 -20.86 -8.13
CA LEU A 10 -6.79 -19.72 -8.27
C LEU A 10 -8.16 -20.11 -8.84
N GLN A 11 -8.22 -21.06 -9.78
CA GLN A 11 -9.49 -21.59 -10.29
C GLN A 11 -10.29 -22.32 -9.22
N GLN A 12 -9.64 -23.19 -8.45
CA GLN A 12 -10.28 -23.89 -7.32
C GLN A 12 -10.81 -22.90 -6.28
N LEU A 13 -9.99 -21.92 -5.90
CA LEU A 13 -10.38 -20.90 -4.94
C LEU A 13 -11.50 -20.00 -5.47
N LYS A 14 -11.54 -19.70 -6.78
CA LYS A 14 -12.62 -18.93 -7.39
C LYS A 14 -13.95 -19.68 -7.35
N ARG A 15 -13.92 -21.01 -7.49
CA ARG A 15 -15.11 -21.87 -7.33
C ARG A 15 -15.58 -21.91 -5.87
N GLN A 16 -14.66 -22.04 -4.93
CA GLN A 16 -14.99 -22.13 -3.50
C GLN A 16 -15.37 -20.79 -2.86
N TYR A 17 -14.73 -19.68 -3.27
CA TYR A 17 -14.90 -18.36 -2.68
C TYR A 17 -15.06 -17.28 -3.75
N PRO A 18 -16.14 -17.28 -4.55
CA PRO A 18 -16.33 -16.33 -5.65
C PRO A 18 -16.34 -14.87 -5.18
N THR A 19 -16.82 -14.60 -3.96
CA THR A 19 -16.84 -13.27 -3.33
C THR A 19 -15.45 -12.69 -3.10
N ALA A 20 -14.42 -13.53 -2.91
CA ALA A 20 -13.04 -13.07 -2.72
C ALA A 20 -12.46 -12.40 -3.98
N PHE A 21 -13.00 -12.75 -5.16
CA PHE A 21 -12.52 -12.25 -6.45
C PHE A 21 -13.35 -11.08 -6.99
N LYS A 22 -14.54 -10.82 -6.43
CA LYS A 22 -15.43 -9.73 -6.86
C LYS A 22 -14.83 -8.37 -6.50
N GLY A 23 -14.76 -7.48 -7.48
CA GLY A 23 -14.30 -6.10 -7.31
C GLY A 23 -12.81 -5.95 -6.98
N ASN A 24 -12.39 -4.70 -6.77
CA ASN A 24 -11.04 -4.36 -6.36
C ASN A 24 -11.06 -3.63 -5.02
N TYR A 25 -10.77 -4.34 -3.92
CA TYR A 25 -10.79 -3.80 -2.56
C TYR A 25 -9.39 -3.58 -1.97
N LEU A 26 -8.34 -3.94 -2.70
CA LEU A 26 -6.98 -3.61 -2.32
C LEU A 26 -6.65 -2.23 -2.87
N PHE A 27 -6.35 -1.27 -2.01
CA PHE A 27 -6.07 0.10 -2.43
C PHE A 27 -4.72 0.25 -3.17
N TYR A 28 -3.85 -0.76 -3.06
CA TYR A 28 -2.55 -0.78 -3.74
C TYR A 28 -2.52 -1.68 -5.00
N SER A 29 -3.65 -2.28 -5.41
CA SER A 29 -3.64 -3.24 -6.53
C SER A 29 -3.66 -2.59 -7.91
N GLN A 30 -4.17 -1.36 -8.03
CA GLN A 30 -4.10 -0.56 -9.27
C GLN A 30 -2.67 -0.13 -9.61
N ILE A 31 -1.77 -0.37 -8.69
CA ILE A 31 -0.43 0.13 -8.75
C ILE A 31 0.47 -0.90 -9.41
N LYS A 32 0.55 -0.90 -10.75
CA LYS A 32 1.61 -1.57 -11.52
C LYS A 32 1.54 -1.24 -13.01
N ILE A 33 2.41 -0.36 -13.47
CA ILE A 33 2.48 0.03 -14.89
C ILE A 33 3.46 -0.94 -15.61
N ARG A 34 2.97 -1.89 -16.41
CA ARG A 34 3.81 -2.83 -17.20
C ARG A 34 4.63 -2.12 -18.29
N GLY A 35 5.95 -2.30 -18.26
CA GLY A 35 6.97 -1.69 -19.13
C GLY A 35 6.76 -1.88 -20.63
N ILE A 36 6.62 -0.78 -21.37
CA ILE A 36 7.03 -0.69 -22.79
C ILE A 36 8.15 0.37 -22.94
N TRP A 37 8.34 1.24 -21.94
CA TRP A 37 9.32 2.34 -21.96
C TRP A 37 10.10 2.36 -20.64
N GLY A 38 11.31 1.79 -20.61
CA GLY A 38 12.07 1.48 -19.39
C GLY A 38 12.50 2.68 -18.53
N LYS A 39 12.82 3.84 -19.13
CA LYS A 39 13.31 5.03 -18.39
C LYS A 39 12.22 6.05 -18.03
N ALA A 40 11.24 6.27 -18.93
CA ALA A 40 10.16 7.26 -18.73
C ALA A 40 9.24 6.91 -17.53
N LYS A 41 9.12 5.62 -17.18
CA LYS A 41 8.27 5.15 -16.08
C LYS A 41 8.75 5.52 -14.69
N LEU A 42 10.03 5.83 -14.51
CA LEU A 42 10.50 6.34 -13.23
C LEU A 42 9.84 7.69 -12.92
N LEU A 43 9.56 8.48 -13.95
CA LEU A 43 9.00 9.82 -13.85
C LEU A 43 7.48 9.84 -13.77
N ILE A 44 6.78 8.80 -14.26
CA ILE A 44 5.30 8.79 -14.27
C ILE A 44 4.70 8.98 -12.86
N PRO A 45 5.13 8.25 -11.81
CA PRO A 45 4.61 8.47 -10.47
C PRO A 45 4.90 9.87 -9.93
N TRP A 46 6.06 10.44 -10.28
CA TRP A 46 6.43 11.80 -9.89
C TRP A 46 5.61 12.86 -10.61
N ALA A 47 5.38 12.69 -11.92
CA ALA A 47 4.53 13.56 -12.71
C ALA A 47 3.09 13.53 -12.21
N LEU A 48 2.55 12.33 -11.94
CA LEU A 48 1.23 12.14 -11.36
C LEU A 48 1.13 12.81 -9.98
N ALA A 49 2.15 12.61 -9.14
CA ALA A 49 2.22 13.26 -7.84
C ALA A 49 2.24 14.79 -7.94
N ALA A 50 3.04 15.34 -8.85
CA ALA A 50 3.10 16.78 -9.07
C ALA A 50 1.76 17.34 -9.56
N MET A 51 1.13 16.68 -10.54
CA MET A 51 -0.17 17.08 -11.10
C MET A 51 -1.31 17.04 -10.08
N ILE A 52 -1.22 16.18 -9.06
CA ILE A 52 -2.23 16.06 -8.01
C ILE A 52 -1.91 17.00 -6.85
N PHE A 53 -0.75 16.85 -6.23
CA PHE A 53 -0.48 17.45 -4.92
C PHE A 53 -0.02 18.90 -4.98
N VAL A 54 0.58 19.37 -6.08
CA VAL A 54 0.98 20.78 -6.20
C VAL A 54 -0.25 21.68 -6.37
N PRO A 55 -1.20 21.43 -7.30
CA PRO A 55 -2.40 22.26 -7.38
C PRO A 55 -3.23 22.19 -6.10
N ILE A 56 -3.40 21.00 -5.51
CA ILE A 56 -4.15 20.85 -4.27
C ILE A 56 -3.51 21.63 -3.12
N SER A 57 -2.17 21.61 -2.99
CA SER A 57 -1.50 22.35 -1.92
C SER A 57 -1.66 23.85 -2.07
N LEU A 58 -1.59 24.38 -3.30
CA LEU A 58 -1.82 25.80 -3.58
C LEU A 58 -3.27 26.19 -3.30
N MET A 59 -4.26 25.47 -3.85
CA MET A 59 -5.67 25.77 -3.62
C MET A 59 -6.05 25.70 -2.14
N LEU A 60 -5.50 24.74 -1.40
CA LEU A 60 -5.77 24.59 0.03
C LEU A 60 -5.04 25.65 0.86
N GLY A 61 -3.87 26.12 0.40
CA GLY A 61 -3.17 27.27 0.96
C GLY A 61 -3.99 28.56 0.82
N ASP A 62 -4.48 28.86 -0.39
CA ASP A 62 -5.34 30.01 -0.67
C ASP A 62 -6.61 29.97 0.20
N PHE A 63 -7.24 28.80 0.29
CA PHE A 63 -8.43 28.60 1.13
C PHE A 63 -8.16 28.87 2.61
N VAL A 64 -7.03 28.39 3.15
CA VAL A 64 -6.61 28.65 4.54
C VAL A 64 -6.35 30.13 4.74
N GLN A 65 -5.65 30.80 3.83
CA GLN A 65 -5.35 32.23 3.94
C GLN A 65 -6.62 33.09 3.95
N GLN A 66 -7.61 32.76 3.12
CA GLN A 66 -8.90 33.46 3.07
C GLN A 66 -9.75 33.20 4.32
N SER A 67 -9.65 31.99 4.89
CA SER A 67 -10.44 31.59 6.05
C SER A 67 -9.93 32.18 7.38
N PHE A 68 -8.66 32.57 7.44
CA PHE A 68 -8.04 33.06 8.67
C PHE A 68 -7.35 34.42 8.49
N VAL A 69 -7.90 35.44 9.14
CA VAL A 69 -7.54 36.87 8.97
C VAL A 69 -6.09 37.21 9.38
N GLN A 70 -5.42 36.39 10.19
CA GLN A 70 -4.12 36.71 10.80
C GLN A 70 -2.98 35.76 10.41
N ILE A 71 -3.12 34.97 9.35
CA ILE A 71 -2.11 34.00 8.94
C ILE A 71 -1.34 34.51 7.73
N SER A 72 -0.01 34.46 7.78
CA SER A 72 0.83 34.84 6.63
C SER A 72 0.70 33.81 5.49
N GLU A 73 0.99 34.23 4.26
CA GLU A 73 0.97 33.33 3.08
C GLU A 73 1.82 32.06 3.31
N PHE A 74 3.02 32.22 3.89
CA PHE A 74 3.89 31.11 4.26
C PHE A 74 3.21 30.13 5.24
N GLN A 75 2.59 30.67 6.30
CA GLN A 75 1.94 29.83 7.30
C GLN A 75 0.74 29.09 6.70
N ALA A 76 -0.08 29.77 5.91
CA ALA A 76 -1.23 29.17 5.23
C ALA A 76 -0.80 28.01 4.32
N GLN A 77 0.22 28.22 3.49
CA GLN A 77 0.77 27.18 2.61
C GLN A 77 1.37 26.01 3.39
N SER A 78 2.06 26.29 4.50
CA SER A 78 2.65 25.25 5.34
C SER A 78 1.58 24.42 6.07
N TYR A 79 0.50 25.05 6.55
CA TYR A 79 -0.65 24.33 7.10
C TYR A 79 -1.30 23.43 6.05
N ALA A 80 -1.46 23.93 4.82
CA ALA A 80 -2.03 23.16 3.73
C ALA A 80 -1.19 21.92 3.39
N MET A 81 0.13 22.09 3.28
CA MET A 81 1.05 20.98 3.06
C MET A 81 1.04 19.98 4.23
N LEU A 82 1.04 20.45 5.48
CA LEU A 82 0.94 19.59 6.66
C LEU A 82 -0.35 18.75 6.65
N ALA A 83 -1.49 19.36 6.32
CA ALA A 83 -2.77 18.66 6.21
C ALA A 83 -2.71 17.54 5.16
N ILE A 84 -2.12 17.82 3.98
CA ILE A 84 -1.92 16.82 2.93
C ILE A 84 -0.99 15.70 3.43
N LEU A 85 0.13 16.03 4.08
CA LEU A 85 1.08 15.04 4.59
C LEU A 85 0.47 14.14 5.67
N LEU A 86 -0.34 14.70 6.57
CA LEU A 86 -1.09 13.94 7.57
C LEU A 86 -2.11 13.02 6.93
N PHE A 87 -2.85 13.50 5.93
CA PHE A 87 -3.78 12.68 5.15
C PHE A 87 -3.07 11.53 4.42
N LEU A 88 -1.91 11.80 3.83
CA LEU A 88 -1.06 10.79 3.19
C LEU A 88 -0.55 9.77 4.21
N MET A 89 -0.15 10.19 5.41
CA MET A 89 0.28 9.28 6.47
C MET A 89 -0.86 8.34 6.93
N LEU A 90 -2.08 8.86 7.05
CA LEU A 90 -3.26 8.07 7.38
C LEU A 90 -3.58 7.05 6.27
N SER A 91 -3.63 7.51 5.03
CA SER A 91 -3.86 6.66 3.85
C SER A 91 -2.79 5.57 3.73
N LEU A 92 -1.52 5.94 3.91
CA LEU A 92 -0.37 5.05 3.97
C LEU A 92 -0.56 3.94 5.01
N THR A 93 -1.01 4.29 6.21
CA THR A 93 -1.16 3.34 7.31
C THR A 93 -2.23 2.30 6.98
N LEU A 94 -3.34 2.72 6.37
CA LEU A 94 -4.39 1.82 5.88
C LEU A 94 -3.88 0.89 4.77
N ILE A 95 -3.13 1.43 3.80
CA ILE A 95 -2.55 0.64 2.71
C ILE A 95 -1.52 -0.37 3.25
N LEU A 96 -0.64 0.05 4.15
CA LEU A 96 0.41 -0.80 4.72
C LEU A 96 -0.20 -1.95 5.54
N TYR A 97 -1.30 -1.70 6.25
CA TYR A 97 -2.05 -2.75 6.93
C TYR A 97 -2.63 -3.79 5.96
N GLN A 98 -3.16 -3.36 4.79
CA GLN A 98 -3.58 -4.30 3.75
C GLN A 98 -2.40 -5.10 3.21
N ILE A 99 -1.25 -4.45 2.96
CA ILE A 99 -0.04 -5.08 2.43
C ILE A 99 0.51 -6.12 3.43
N GLN A 100 0.55 -5.80 4.72
CA GLN A 100 1.00 -6.71 5.77
C GLN A 100 0.27 -8.06 5.73
N HIS A 101 -1.03 -8.03 5.42
CA HIS A 101 -1.90 -9.20 5.41
C HIS A 101 -2.17 -9.77 4.00
N SER A 102 -1.36 -9.39 3.02
CA SER A 102 -1.53 -9.85 1.64
C SER A 102 -0.22 -10.14 0.91
N SER A 103 0.86 -9.44 1.26
CA SER A 103 2.17 -9.62 0.64
C SER A 103 3.31 -9.35 1.62
N TYR A 104 4.06 -10.41 1.93
CA TYR A 104 5.17 -10.31 2.87
C TYR A 104 6.35 -9.51 2.31
N SER A 105 6.73 -9.74 1.04
CA SER A 105 7.89 -9.08 0.42
C SER A 105 7.67 -7.57 0.27
N LEU A 106 6.47 -7.17 -0.17
CA LEU A 106 6.12 -5.76 -0.32
C LEU A 106 6.04 -5.06 1.04
N TYR A 107 5.55 -5.75 2.08
CA TYR A 107 5.53 -5.22 3.44
C TYR A 107 6.94 -4.92 3.96
N GLN A 108 7.89 -5.84 3.79
CA GLN A 108 9.28 -5.64 4.23
C GLN A 108 9.92 -4.40 3.58
N LEU A 109 9.62 -4.15 2.31
CA LEU A 109 10.13 -2.98 1.57
C LEU A 109 9.55 -1.65 2.06
N LEU A 110 8.32 -1.66 2.59
CA LEU A 110 7.53 -0.46 2.90
C LEU A 110 7.27 -0.24 4.40
N ARG A 111 7.64 -1.19 5.27
CA ARG A 111 7.33 -1.16 6.72
C ARG A 111 7.84 0.08 7.44
N HIS A 112 8.93 0.69 6.96
CA HIS A 112 9.54 1.87 7.56
C HIS A 112 9.06 3.20 6.95
N THR A 113 8.20 3.17 5.93
CA THR A 113 7.67 4.38 5.29
C THR A 113 6.90 5.28 6.25
N PRO A 114 6.07 4.78 7.20
CA PRO A 114 5.38 5.63 8.17
C PRO A 114 6.34 6.41 9.07
N ILE A 115 7.46 5.82 9.48
CA ILE A 115 8.48 6.49 10.29
C ILE A 115 9.12 7.63 9.49
N LYS A 116 9.45 7.38 8.21
CA LYS A 116 9.99 8.44 7.32
C LYS A 116 9.00 9.58 7.13
N MET A 117 7.71 9.27 6.97
CA MET A 117 6.64 10.28 6.90
C MET A 117 6.55 11.09 8.19
N ALA A 118 6.58 10.44 9.35
CA ALA A 118 6.53 11.12 10.65
C ALA A 118 7.70 12.09 10.83
N ILE A 119 8.92 11.68 10.45
CA ILE A 119 10.11 12.56 10.48
C ILE A 119 9.90 13.79 9.58
N VAL A 120 9.41 13.60 8.35
CA VAL A 120 9.14 14.71 7.42
C VAL A 120 8.08 15.65 7.97
N ILE A 121 7.00 15.13 8.55
CA ILE A 121 5.91 15.93 9.14
C ILE A 121 6.43 16.74 10.34
N LEU A 122 7.22 16.12 11.22
CA LEU A 122 7.83 16.83 12.35
C LEU A 122 8.77 17.94 11.89
N MET A 123 9.61 17.66 10.90
CA MET A 123 10.49 18.67 10.31
C MET A 123 9.69 19.79 9.64
N GLN A 124 8.56 19.48 9.00
CA GLN A 124 7.69 20.49 8.39
C GLN A 124 7.03 21.37 9.46
N ALA A 125 6.61 20.79 10.59
CA ALA A 125 6.08 21.53 11.73
C ALA A 125 7.15 22.43 12.38
N LEU A 126 8.40 21.95 12.51
CA LEU A 126 9.52 22.76 12.97
C LEU A 126 9.84 23.91 12.00
N ASN A 127 9.77 23.65 10.69
CA ASN A 127 9.93 24.69 9.69
C ASN A 127 8.83 25.76 9.78
N LEU A 128 7.58 25.36 10.08
CA LEU A 128 6.48 26.30 10.29
C LEU A 128 6.70 27.20 11.51
N VAL A 129 7.12 26.64 12.64
CA VAL A 129 7.21 27.38 13.91
C VAL A 129 8.49 28.20 14.02
N PHE A 130 9.63 27.67 13.57
CA PHE A 130 10.94 28.25 13.86
C PHE A 130 11.69 28.78 12.63
N ILE A 131 11.86 27.96 11.59
CA ILE A 131 12.79 28.27 10.47
C ILE A 131 12.14 29.21 9.44
N GLN A 132 10.85 29.02 9.18
CA GLN A 132 10.05 29.77 8.23
C GLN A 132 10.64 29.84 6.81
N SER A 133 11.26 28.75 6.34
CA SER A 133 11.89 28.68 5.01
C SER A 133 10.97 28.05 3.97
N SER A 134 10.65 28.82 2.91
CA SER A 134 9.85 28.33 1.77
C SER A 134 10.54 27.21 0.99
N LEU A 135 11.87 27.29 0.82
CA LEU A 135 12.63 26.24 0.13
C LEU A 135 12.60 24.94 0.91
N LEU A 136 12.78 25.01 2.24
CA LEU A 136 12.71 23.83 3.09
C LEU A 136 11.30 23.23 3.09
N MET A 137 10.26 24.06 3.11
CA MET A 137 8.86 23.63 3.03
C MET A 137 8.59 22.81 1.77
N TRP A 138 8.91 23.33 0.59
CA TRP A 138 8.70 22.61 -0.66
C TRP A 138 9.55 21.35 -0.76
N SER A 139 10.77 21.38 -0.23
CA SER A 139 11.66 20.21 -0.20
C SER A 139 11.11 19.09 0.68
N LEU A 140 10.63 19.43 1.88
CA LEU A 140 10.00 18.47 2.80
C LEU A 140 8.69 17.93 2.22
N PHE A 141 7.89 18.79 1.59
CA PHE A 141 6.67 18.37 0.91
C PHE A 141 6.96 17.37 -0.22
N PHE A 142 7.99 17.61 -1.03
CA PHE A 142 8.46 16.68 -2.04
C PHE A 142 8.83 15.31 -1.45
N PHE A 143 9.60 15.27 -0.35
CA PHE A 143 9.93 14.01 0.32
C PHE A 143 8.71 13.31 0.91
N GLY A 144 7.79 14.07 1.50
CA GLY A 144 6.56 13.52 2.07
C GLY A 144 5.65 12.91 1.00
N VAL A 145 5.46 13.58 -0.13
CA VAL A 145 4.74 13.00 -1.28
C VAL A 145 5.49 11.80 -1.86
N SER A 146 6.83 11.84 -1.89
CA SER A 146 7.63 10.69 -2.35
C SER A 146 7.37 9.44 -1.52
N PHE A 147 7.42 9.56 -0.19
CA PHE A 147 7.20 8.46 0.73
C PHE A 147 5.73 8.04 0.81
N GLY A 148 4.81 9.00 0.88
CA GLY A 148 3.38 8.76 1.05
C GLY A 148 2.66 8.29 -0.22
N PHE A 149 3.19 8.60 -1.41
CA PHE A 149 2.52 8.31 -2.68
C PHE A 149 3.44 7.59 -3.68
N VAL A 150 4.53 8.23 -4.12
CA VAL A 150 5.37 7.72 -5.23
C VAL A 150 5.94 6.33 -4.95
N ARG A 151 6.36 6.07 -3.71
CA ARG A 151 6.96 4.79 -3.32
C ARG A 151 6.00 3.62 -3.45
N PHE A 152 4.68 3.84 -3.32
CA PHE A 152 3.67 2.81 -3.55
C PHE A 152 3.59 2.44 -5.03
N TYR A 153 3.81 3.41 -5.92
CA TYR A 153 3.86 3.24 -7.38
C TYR A 153 5.04 2.45 -7.92
N ARG A 154 6.02 2.16 -7.07
CA ARG A 154 7.25 1.46 -7.45
C ARG A 154 7.32 0.09 -6.78
N GLU A 155 6.62 -0.90 -7.33
CA GLU A 155 6.98 -2.30 -7.08
C GLU A 155 8.07 -2.71 -8.08
N ASN A 156 9.26 -2.16 -7.88
CA ASN A 156 10.45 -2.49 -8.66
C ASN A 156 11.00 -3.85 -8.18
N LEU A 157 11.70 -4.60 -9.04
CA LEU A 157 12.26 -5.96 -8.84
C LEU A 157 11.50 -7.11 -9.54
N PHE A 158 10.52 -6.86 -10.41
CA PHE A 158 10.05 -7.94 -11.28
C PHE A 158 11.11 -8.30 -12.31
N LYS A 159 11.33 -9.60 -12.53
CA LYS A 159 12.27 -10.10 -13.55
C LYS A 159 11.82 -9.66 -14.94
N GLU A 160 12.76 -9.33 -15.83
CA GLU A 160 12.43 -8.85 -17.19
C GLU A 160 11.58 -9.86 -17.98
N ASN A 161 11.78 -11.15 -17.74
CA ASN A 161 11.04 -12.25 -18.37
C ASN A 161 9.64 -12.52 -17.77
N SER A 162 9.19 -11.75 -16.78
CA SER A 162 7.90 -11.98 -16.13
C SER A 162 6.71 -11.64 -17.05
N LYS A 163 5.74 -12.54 -17.13
CA LYS A 163 4.58 -12.40 -18.01
C LYS A 163 3.46 -11.59 -17.33
N ASN A 164 2.68 -10.86 -18.13
CA ASN A 164 1.49 -10.13 -17.66
C ASN A 164 0.51 -11.01 -16.87
N THR A 165 0.39 -12.27 -17.28
CA THR A 165 -0.44 -13.27 -16.63
C THR A 165 0.02 -13.54 -15.20
N GLU A 166 1.33 -13.50 -14.93
CA GLU A 166 1.91 -13.76 -13.61
C GLU A 166 1.67 -12.60 -12.64
N HIS A 167 1.76 -11.36 -13.14
CA HIS A 167 1.37 -10.19 -12.35
C HIS A 167 -0.12 -10.22 -11.98
N TYR A 168 -0.97 -10.58 -12.93
CA TYR A 168 -2.40 -10.72 -12.67
C TYR A 168 -2.67 -11.82 -11.64
N GLN A 169 -2.04 -12.98 -11.78
CA GLN A 169 -2.17 -14.09 -10.83
C GLN A 169 -1.71 -13.71 -9.42
N LEU A 170 -0.57 -13.01 -9.32
CA LEU A 170 -0.06 -12.52 -8.05
C LEU A 170 -1.05 -11.55 -7.38
N GLN A 171 -1.67 -10.65 -8.16
CA GLN A 171 -2.69 -9.75 -7.63
C GLN A 171 -3.94 -10.49 -7.14
N GLN A 172 -4.43 -11.47 -7.90
CA GLN A 172 -5.57 -12.27 -7.45
C GLN A 172 -5.25 -13.08 -6.19
N LEU A 173 -4.01 -13.57 -6.07
CA LEU A 173 -3.53 -14.27 -4.88
C LEU A 173 -3.46 -13.34 -3.64
N ARG A 174 -2.95 -12.12 -3.82
CA ARG A 174 -2.93 -11.09 -2.77
C ARG A 174 -4.34 -10.69 -2.32
N LYS A 175 -5.26 -10.55 -3.27
CA LYS A 175 -6.69 -10.29 -2.99
C LYS A 175 -7.26 -11.36 -2.08
N ILE A 176 -7.23 -12.62 -2.52
CA ILE A 176 -7.82 -13.70 -1.72
C ILE A 176 -7.13 -13.88 -0.36
N CYS A 177 -5.82 -13.63 -0.27
CA CYS A 177 -5.10 -13.64 1.00
C CYS A 177 -5.68 -12.59 1.97
N PHE A 178 -5.84 -11.34 1.52
CA PHE A 178 -6.46 -10.29 2.33
C PHE A 178 -7.92 -10.57 2.67
N TRP A 179 -8.69 -11.16 1.74
CA TRP A 179 -10.07 -11.55 2.00
C TRP A 179 -10.16 -12.63 3.09
N ALA A 180 -9.33 -13.66 3.04
CA ALA A 180 -9.28 -14.70 4.07
C ALA A 180 -8.92 -14.12 5.45
N TYR A 181 -8.00 -13.15 5.48
CA TYR A 181 -7.69 -12.39 6.69
C TYR A 181 -8.91 -11.59 7.20
N LYS A 182 -9.62 -10.88 6.31
CA LYS A 182 -10.82 -10.12 6.67
C LYS A 182 -11.89 -11.02 7.28
N GLN A 183 -12.13 -12.21 6.71
CA GLN A 183 -13.08 -13.18 7.28
C GLN A 183 -12.65 -13.64 8.68
N THR A 184 -11.37 -13.92 8.85
CA THR A 184 -10.80 -14.27 10.17
C THR A 184 -11.05 -13.16 11.20
N CYS A 185 -10.82 -11.90 10.83
CA CYS A 185 -11.06 -10.74 11.70
C CYS A 185 -12.55 -10.56 12.04
N LEU A 186 -13.43 -10.67 11.05
CA LEU A 186 -14.88 -10.58 11.25
C LEU A 186 -15.40 -11.67 12.19
N ILE A 187 -14.92 -12.91 12.05
CA ILE A 187 -15.31 -14.01 12.93
C ILE A 187 -14.76 -13.80 14.34
N ARG A 188 -13.51 -13.33 14.51
CA ARG A 188 -12.97 -12.96 15.83
C ARG A 188 -13.80 -11.88 16.50
N LEU A 189 -14.24 -10.88 15.74
CA LEU A 189 -15.09 -9.82 16.26
C LEU A 189 -16.46 -10.37 16.68
N LYS A 190 -17.09 -11.22 15.86
CA LYS A 190 -18.34 -11.91 16.24
C LYS A 190 -18.17 -12.74 17.51
N LEU A 191 -17.09 -13.52 17.64
CA LEU A 191 -16.81 -14.34 18.82
C LEU A 191 -16.73 -13.52 20.13
N ARG A 192 -16.36 -12.24 20.08
CA ARG A 192 -16.37 -11.36 21.26
C ARG A 192 -17.78 -11.05 21.77
N PHE A 193 -18.80 -11.19 20.93
CA PHE A 193 -20.20 -10.92 21.26
C PHE A 193 -21.00 -12.17 21.64
N TYR A 194 -20.44 -13.38 21.51
CA TYR A 194 -21.09 -14.63 21.88
C TYR A 194 -20.47 -15.23 23.14
N SER A 195 -21.31 -15.76 24.04
CA SER A 195 -20.85 -16.52 25.21
C SER A 195 -20.31 -17.88 24.80
N SER A 196 -19.32 -18.41 25.54
CA SER A 196 -18.72 -19.73 25.29
C SER A 196 -19.70 -20.91 25.46
N HIS A 197 -20.87 -20.68 26.04
CA HIS A 197 -21.92 -21.68 26.26
C HIS A 197 -22.93 -21.75 25.10
N ASP A 198 -22.87 -20.82 24.14
CA ASP A 198 -23.75 -20.83 22.97
C ASP A 198 -23.24 -21.87 21.94
N PRO A 199 -24.08 -22.78 21.41
CA PRO A 199 -23.68 -23.69 20.33
C PRO A 199 -23.08 -22.96 19.11
N ARG A 200 -23.51 -21.72 18.85
CA ARG A 200 -22.96 -20.87 17.76
C ARG A 200 -21.49 -20.50 17.99
N TYR A 201 -21.03 -20.48 19.24
CA TYR A 201 -19.64 -20.20 19.58
C TYR A 201 -18.71 -21.31 19.07
N ALA A 202 -19.12 -22.58 19.19
CA ALA A 202 -18.36 -23.72 18.70
C ALA A 202 -18.24 -23.71 17.17
N GLU A 203 -19.35 -23.44 16.46
CA GLU A 203 -19.36 -23.32 15.00
C GLU A 203 -18.48 -22.16 14.52
N LEU A 204 -18.59 -20.98 15.13
CA LEU A 204 -17.76 -19.82 14.79
C LEU A 204 -16.27 -20.09 15.04
N LYS A 205 -15.92 -20.84 16.09
CA LYS A 205 -14.54 -21.24 16.38
C LYS A 205 -14.00 -22.20 15.32
N GLN A 206 -14.81 -23.14 14.84
CA GLN A 206 -14.41 -24.02 13.73
C GLN A 206 -14.20 -23.24 12.43
N GLN A 207 -15.11 -22.31 12.09
CA GLN A 207 -14.96 -21.42 10.95
C GLN A 207 -13.70 -20.55 11.06
N LEU A 208 -13.42 -20.02 12.26
CA LEU A 208 -12.21 -19.25 12.51
C LEU A 208 -10.94 -20.04 12.18
N ASN A 209 -10.84 -21.28 12.66
CA ASN A 209 -9.70 -22.15 12.42
C ASN A 209 -9.53 -22.46 10.93
N HIS A 210 -10.63 -22.69 10.22
CA HIS A 210 -10.62 -22.91 8.78
C HIS A 210 -10.07 -21.70 8.02
N TYR A 211 -10.60 -20.49 8.25
CA TYR A 211 -10.14 -19.27 7.57
C TYR A 211 -8.73 -18.84 7.98
N ALA A 212 -8.36 -19.02 9.25
CA ALA A 212 -6.99 -18.76 9.70
C ALA A 212 -5.99 -19.71 9.01
N GLY A 213 -6.32 -21.00 8.93
CA GLY A 213 -5.50 -21.99 8.23
C GLY A 213 -5.44 -21.74 6.72
N LEU A 214 -6.52 -21.25 6.11
CA LEU A 214 -6.54 -20.81 4.71
C LEU A 214 -5.62 -19.59 4.52
N TYR A 215 -5.71 -18.57 5.37
CA TYR A 215 -4.89 -17.37 5.32
C TYR A 215 -3.40 -17.70 5.40
N THR A 216 -2.97 -18.50 6.37
CA THR A 216 -1.56 -18.90 6.51
C THR A 216 -1.04 -19.65 5.29
N ARG A 217 -1.84 -20.54 4.71
CA ARG A 217 -1.48 -21.26 3.48
C ARG A 217 -1.34 -20.31 2.29
N LEU A 218 -2.31 -19.43 2.08
CA LEU A 218 -2.30 -18.44 0.99
C LEU A 218 -1.12 -17.48 1.09
N LEU A 219 -0.77 -17.02 2.30
CA LEU A 219 0.36 -16.12 2.50
C LEU A 219 1.69 -16.82 2.20
N LYS A 220 1.85 -18.09 2.58
CA LYS A 220 3.02 -18.91 2.21
C LYS A 220 3.12 -19.08 0.69
N TYR A 221 2.01 -19.36 0.02
CA TYR A 221 1.98 -19.47 -1.44
C TYR A 221 2.29 -18.15 -2.14
N GLU A 222 1.77 -17.02 -1.65
CA GLU A 222 2.11 -15.69 -2.19
C GLU A 222 3.59 -15.42 -2.08
N HIS A 223 4.19 -15.71 -0.92
CA HIS A 223 5.61 -15.52 -0.71
C HIS A 223 6.45 -16.38 -1.66
N GLN A 224 6.13 -17.67 -1.79
CA GLN A 224 6.84 -18.59 -2.69
C GLN A 224 6.69 -18.19 -4.17
N TYR A 225 5.51 -17.73 -4.58
CA TYR A 225 5.27 -17.28 -5.95
C TYR A 225 5.93 -15.92 -6.22
N CYS A 226 5.98 -15.03 -5.24
CA CYS A 226 6.68 -13.77 -5.36
C CYS A 226 8.18 -13.97 -5.60
N LYS A 227 8.82 -14.96 -4.94
CA LYS A 227 10.24 -15.29 -5.16
C LYS A 227 10.55 -15.77 -6.58
N THR A 228 9.58 -16.36 -7.28
CA THR A 228 9.81 -16.82 -8.66
C THR A 228 9.74 -15.71 -9.70
N ILE A 229 9.00 -14.64 -9.42
CA ILE A 229 8.72 -13.56 -10.39
C ILE A 229 9.53 -12.30 -10.07
N LYS A 230 10.08 -12.21 -8.86
CA LYS A 230 10.90 -11.08 -8.43
C LYS A 230 12.32 -11.47 -8.07
N HIS A 231 13.24 -10.54 -8.28
CA HIS A 231 14.53 -10.54 -7.64
C HIS A 231 14.36 -10.39 -6.13
N LEU A 232 15.10 -11.20 -5.39
CA LEU A 232 15.11 -11.17 -3.93
C LEU A 232 15.89 -9.95 -3.42
N ASP A 233 16.97 -9.58 -4.13
CA ASP A 233 17.88 -8.52 -3.75
C ASP A 233 18.22 -7.60 -4.93
N VAL A 234 18.55 -6.35 -4.62
CA VAL A 234 18.94 -5.32 -5.61
C VAL A 234 20.22 -5.74 -6.35
N ASP A 235 21.13 -6.43 -5.66
CA ASP A 235 22.38 -6.92 -6.25
C ASP A 235 22.11 -7.94 -7.37
N SER A 236 21.20 -8.89 -7.13
CA SER A 236 20.76 -9.84 -8.17
C SER A 236 20.02 -9.21 -9.35
N TYR A 237 19.52 -7.98 -9.19
CA TYR A 237 18.90 -7.21 -10.28
C TYR A 237 19.94 -6.38 -11.03
N LEU A 238 20.98 -5.90 -10.35
CA LEU A 238 22.09 -5.18 -10.96
C LEU A 238 22.95 -6.14 -11.80
N ASP A 239 23.20 -7.36 -11.31
CA ASP A 239 23.99 -8.38 -12.02
C ASP A 239 23.30 -8.90 -13.31
N GLU A 240 21.96 -8.91 -13.38
CA GLU A 240 21.25 -9.28 -14.62
C GLU A 240 21.16 -8.11 -15.63
N ASN A 241 21.35 -6.86 -15.19
CA ASN A 241 21.20 -5.65 -16.02
C ASN A 241 22.53 -4.90 -16.25
N SER A 242 23.66 -5.46 -15.82
CA SER A 242 25.03 -4.99 -16.06
C SER A 242 25.64 -5.68 -17.27
#